data_AF-A0A1E4EMP3-F1
#
_entry.id   AF-A0A1E4EMP3-F1
#
_cell.length_a   1.000
_cell.length_b   1.000
_cell.length_c   1.000
_cell.angle_alpha   90.00
_cell.angle_beta   90.00
_cell.angle_gamma   90.00
#
_symmetry.space_group_name_H-M   'P 1'
#
loop_
_entity.id
_entity.type
_entity.pdbx_description
1 polymer ?
#
loop_
_entity_poly.entity_id
_entity_poly.type
_entity_poly.pdbx_seq_one_letter_code
_entity_poly.pdbx_strand_id
1 'polypeptide(L)'
;MPTSTYAHFRDVPESAWRWPSFSPAEIACRGTGAIKINIEAMDKLQSLRNRLGKPLIVRSGYRSPSHNRAVGGAPASKHMQGTAFDIAMSNHDPVAFAEAARAVGFLGFGTYPRSGFMHIDLGPARSWGEPFPVRGVPFVVETRPAREALAESRTLRGTGAAGVATVGAAGVEVAQEVLAEAQGAVLPLLPYLDTLRWLFIALALGGIAVAVWARVDDWKKGLR
;
A
#
# COMPACT_ATOMS: atom_id res chain seq x y z
N MET A 1 -1.31 -7.82 28.80
CA MET A 1 -0.40 -7.67 27.65
C MET A 1 -0.10 -6.19 27.46
N PRO A 2 1.16 -5.77 27.33
CA PRO A 2 1.49 -4.35 27.14
C PRO A 2 0.85 -3.81 25.86
N THR A 3 0.21 -2.64 25.97
CA THR A 3 -0.39 -1.92 24.84
C THR A 3 0.09 -0.49 24.88
N SER A 4 0.72 -0.02 23.81
CA SER A 4 1.16 1.37 23.68
C SER A 4 0.19 2.14 22.80
N THR A 5 -0.03 3.42 23.08
CA THR A 5 -0.91 4.28 22.27
C THR A 5 -0.19 5.58 21.96
N TYR A 6 -0.28 6.03 20.70
CA TYR A 6 0.31 7.27 20.24
C TYR A 6 -0.74 8.09 19.48
N ALA A 7 -0.67 9.42 19.59
CA ALA A 7 -1.58 10.34 18.94
C ALA A 7 -1.46 10.27 17.42
N HIS A 8 -0.26 10.04 16.90
CA HIS A 8 0.01 9.80 15.50
C HIS A 8 1.05 8.70 15.29
N PHE A 9 0.98 7.96 14.19
CA PHE A 9 1.91 6.86 13.88
C PHE A 9 3.36 7.29 13.69
N ARG A 10 3.58 8.58 13.39
CA ARG A 10 4.91 9.19 13.28
C ARG A 10 5.58 9.39 14.63
N ASP A 11 4.81 9.35 15.72
CA ASP A 11 5.32 9.51 17.08
C ASP A 11 5.82 8.19 17.67
N VAL A 12 5.69 7.08 16.93
CA VAL A 12 6.18 5.77 17.34
C VAL A 12 7.71 5.78 17.23
N PRO A 13 8.46 5.60 18.33
CA PRO A 13 9.92 5.53 18.27
C PRO A 13 10.34 4.33 17.43
N GLU A 14 11.36 4.48 16.59
CA GLU A 14 11.88 3.39 15.76
C GLU A 14 12.30 2.18 16.61
N SER A 15 12.89 2.43 17.77
CA SER A 15 13.31 1.41 18.74
C SER A 15 12.14 0.61 19.36
N ALA A 16 10.91 1.14 19.29
CA ALA A 16 9.72 0.45 19.76
C ALA A 16 9.10 -0.47 18.68
N TRP A 17 9.47 -0.30 17.41
CA TRP A 17 8.88 -1.03 16.29
C TRP A 17 9.72 -2.24 15.89
N ARG A 18 9.17 -3.45 16.10
CA ARG A 18 9.92 -4.71 15.92
C ARG A 18 9.36 -5.67 14.88
N TRP A 19 8.33 -5.27 14.14
CA TRP A 19 7.66 -6.12 13.14
C TRP A 19 8.08 -5.68 11.73
N PRO A 20 9.13 -6.30 11.15
CA PRO A 20 9.76 -5.79 9.94
C PRO A 20 8.88 -5.90 8.68
N SER A 21 7.80 -6.68 8.73
CA SER A 21 6.88 -6.81 7.59
C SER A 21 5.76 -5.78 7.56
N PHE A 22 5.70 -4.89 8.55
CA PHE A 22 4.67 -3.86 8.66
C PHE A 22 5.30 -2.53 9.01
N SER A 23 4.67 -1.45 8.58
CA SER A 23 4.96 -0.10 9.02
C SER A 23 3.93 0.38 10.06
N PRO A 24 4.28 1.34 10.94
CA PRO A 24 3.31 1.97 11.82
C PRO A 24 2.10 2.54 11.09
N ALA A 25 2.32 3.12 9.90
CA ALA A 25 1.27 3.73 9.08
C ALA A 25 0.21 2.72 8.62
N GLU A 26 0.61 1.48 8.27
CA GLU A 26 -0.33 0.43 7.86
C GLU A 26 -1.25 -0.03 8.98
N ILE A 27 -0.77 0.06 10.23
CA ILE A 27 -1.50 -0.37 11.43
C ILE A 27 -2.32 0.76 12.05
N ALA A 28 -1.96 2.01 11.75
CA ALA A 28 -2.61 3.20 12.28
C ALA A 28 -4.06 3.37 11.80
N CYS A 29 -4.81 4.16 12.55
CA CYS A 29 -6.16 4.55 12.20
C CYS A 29 -6.15 5.48 10.98
N ARG A 30 -6.68 5.00 9.86
CA ARG A 30 -6.77 5.77 8.60
C ARG A 30 -7.46 7.12 8.75
N GLY A 31 -8.44 7.24 9.64
CA GLY A 31 -9.16 8.50 9.85
C GLY A 31 -8.43 9.54 10.71
N THR A 32 -7.51 9.15 11.59
CA THR A 32 -6.91 10.09 12.57
C THR A 32 -5.39 10.05 12.63
N GLY A 33 -4.75 9.05 12.02
CA GLY A 33 -3.32 8.79 12.15
C GLY A 33 -2.91 8.20 13.50
N ALA A 34 -3.79 8.19 14.51
CA ALA A 34 -3.52 7.59 15.80
C ALA A 34 -3.25 6.09 15.68
N ILE A 35 -2.43 5.55 16.59
CA ILE A 35 -2.06 4.13 16.60
C ILE A 35 -2.14 3.57 18.00
N LYS A 36 -2.67 2.35 18.12
CA LYS A 36 -2.63 1.54 19.32
C LYS A 36 -1.96 0.22 18.99
N ILE A 37 -0.85 -0.06 19.67
CA ILE A 37 0.01 -1.19 19.40
C ILE A 37 -0.20 -2.20 20.52
N ASN A 38 -0.93 -3.28 20.23
CA ASN A 38 -0.98 -4.44 21.11
C ASN A 38 0.13 -5.42 20.71
N ILE A 39 1.06 -5.68 21.62
CA ILE A 39 2.27 -6.47 21.33
C ILE A 39 1.92 -7.89 20.84
N GLU A 40 0.99 -8.57 21.51
CA GLU A 40 0.59 -9.93 21.16
C GLU A 40 -0.06 -10.00 19.77
N ALA A 41 -0.99 -9.07 19.48
CA ALA A 41 -1.67 -9.03 18.20
C ALA A 41 -0.70 -8.80 17.03
N MET A 42 0.28 -7.93 17.21
CA MET A 42 1.31 -7.68 16.21
C MET A 42 2.29 -8.85 16.05
N ASP A 43 2.68 -9.51 17.15
CA ASP A 43 3.52 -10.72 17.09
C ASP A 43 2.81 -11.86 16.32
N LYS A 44 1.50 -12.04 16.54
CA LYS A 44 0.68 -13.00 15.80
C LYS A 44 0.52 -12.60 14.33
N LEU A 45 0.33 -11.32 14.04
CA LEU A 45 0.25 -10.82 12.66
C LEU A 45 1.57 -11.03 11.89
N GLN A 46 2.72 -10.79 12.54
CA GLN A 46 4.03 -11.08 11.98
C GLN A 46 4.24 -12.58 11.76
N SER A 47 3.80 -13.41 12.71
CA SER A 47 3.85 -14.87 12.57
C SER A 47 2.98 -15.36 11.40
N LEU A 48 1.79 -14.78 11.22
CA LEU A 48 0.91 -15.07 10.08
C LEU A 48 1.57 -14.72 8.75
N ARG A 49 2.17 -13.53 8.66
CA ARG A 49 2.89 -13.06 7.47
C ARG A 49 4.07 -13.97 7.10
N ASN A 50 4.80 -14.45 8.10
CA ASN A 50 5.89 -15.40 7.93
C ASN A 50 5.37 -16.76 7.44
N ARG A 51 4.31 -17.27 8.08
CA ARG A 51 3.69 -18.57 7.75
C ARG A 51 3.15 -18.61 6.32
N LEU A 52 2.49 -17.55 5.87
CA LEU A 52 1.91 -17.49 4.52
C LEU A 52 2.95 -17.23 3.43
N GLY A 53 4.14 -16.71 3.79
CA GLY A 53 5.19 -16.37 2.83
C GLY A 53 4.85 -15.23 1.87
N LYS A 54 3.61 -14.72 1.85
CA LYS A 54 3.11 -13.66 0.94
C LYS A 54 2.68 -12.39 1.70
N PRO A 55 2.77 -11.19 1.09
CA PRO A 55 2.36 -9.92 1.71
C PRO A 55 0.94 -9.96 2.30
N LEU A 56 0.75 -9.39 3.49
CA LEU A 56 -0.57 -9.13 4.06
C LEU A 56 -0.98 -7.71 3.72
N ILE A 57 -2.00 -7.54 2.88
CA ILE A 57 -2.50 -6.21 2.51
C ILE A 57 -3.47 -5.76 3.60
N VAL A 58 -2.97 -4.96 4.55
CA VAL A 58 -3.76 -4.45 5.69
C VAL A 58 -4.69 -3.33 5.24
N ARG A 59 -5.99 -3.60 5.22
CA ARG A 59 -7.02 -2.59 4.93
C ARG A 59 -7.36 -1.76 6.15
N SER A 60 -7.41 -2.36 7.33
CA SER A 60 -7.66 -1.66 8.60
C SER A 60 -6.92 -2.35 9.73
N GLY A 61 -6.13 -1.59 10.49
CA GLY A 61 -5.57 -1.99 11.78
C GLY A 61 -6.35 -1.34 12.92
N TYR A 62 -5.70 -0.52 13.73
CA TYR A 62 -6.37 0.24 14.79
C TYR A 62 -7.44 1.19 14.23
N ARG A 63 -8.55 1.36 14.97
CA ARG A 63 -9.54 2.44 14.73
C ARG A 63 -9.73 3.26 15.99
N SER A 64 -9.60 4.58 15.88
CA SER A 64 -9.99 5.50 16.96
C SER A 64 -11.49 5.40 17.22
N PRO A 65 -11.99 5.73 18.43
CA PRO A 65 -13.42 5.69 18.72
C PRO A 65 -14.27 6.53 17.75
N SER A 66 -13.78 7.72 17.37
CA SER A 66 -14.46 8.60 16.41
C SER A 66 -14.52 7.97 15.02
N HIS A 67 -13.40 7.44 14.52
CA HIS A 67 -13.36 6.78 13.22
C HIS A 67 -14.21 5.50 13.19
N ASN A 68 -14.17 4.69 14.26
CA ASN A 68 -15.00 3.49 14.37
C ASN A 68 -16.50 3.82 14.28
N ARG A 69 -16.96 4.87 14.98
CA ARG A 69 -18.35 5.33 14.85
C ARG A 69 -18.67 5.83 13.43
N ALA A 70 -17.77 6.60 12.82
CA ALA A 70 -17.98 7.17 11.48
C ALA A 70 -18.13 6.08 10.40
N VAL A 71 -17.47 4.93 10.56
CA VAL A 71 -17.59 3.78 9.63
C VAL A 71 -18.67 2.77 10.04
N GLY A 72 -19.50 3.08 11.04
CA GLY A 72 -20.55 2.18 11.52
C GLY A 72 -20.02 0.93 12.24
N GLY A 73 -18.81 0.99 12.81
CA GLY A 73 -18.21 -0.11 13.53
C GLY A 73 -18.91 -0.43 14.86
N ALA A 74 -18.84 -1.69 15.29
CA ALA A 74 -19.45 -2.15 16.53
C ALA A 74 -18.91 -1.38 17.76
N PRO A 75 -19.75 -1.11 18.79
CA PRO A 75 -19.32 -0.39 20.00
C PRO A 75 -18.14 -1.03 20.73
N ALA A 76 -18.08 -2.37 20.74
CA ALA A 76 -17.00 -3.15 21.36
C ALA A 76 -15.98 -3.68 20.33
N SER A 77 -15.75 -2.94 19.24
CA SER A 77 -14.87 -3.39 18.14
C SER A 77 -13.45 -3.67 18.62
N LYS A 78 -12.90 -4.82 18.19
CA LYS A 78 -11.52 -5.20 18.46
C LYS A 78 -10.48 -4.32 17.75
N HIS A 79 -10.87 -3.62 16.69
CA HIS A 79 -10.02 -2.59 16.09
C HIS A 79 -9.73 -1.44 17.06
N MET A 80 -10.66 -1.09 17.95
CA MET A 80 -10.42 -0.05 18.96
C MET A 80 -9.47 -0.51 20.08
N GLN A 81 -9.22 -1.82 20.17
CA GLN A 81 -8.30 -2.42 21.12
C GLN A 81 -6.90 -2.65 20.50
N GLY A 82 -6.73 -2.40 19.20
CA GLY A 82 -5.49 -2.70 18.47
C GLY A 82 -5.26 -4.21 18.30
N THR A 83 -6.32 -5.03 18.40
CA THR A 83 -6.24 -6.49 18.38
C THR A 83 -7.00 -7.12 17.21
N ALA A 84 -7.29 -6.33 16.18
CA ALA A 84 -7.97 -6.79 14.97
C ALA A 84 -7.37 -6.18 13.71
N PHE A 85 -7.43 -6.95 12.63
CA PHE A 85 -6.92 -6.59 11.32
C PHE A 85 -7.90 -7.03 10.23
N ASP A 86 -8.19 -6.11 9.31
CA ASP A 86 -8.94 -6.41 8.08
C ASP A 86 -7.91 -6.61 6.95
N ILE A 87 -7.79 -7.83 6.43
CA ILE A 87 -6.79 -8.22 5.43
C ILE A 87 -7.45 -8.48 4.09
N ALA A 88 -6.95 -7.87 3.02
CA ALA A 88 -7.49 -8.10 1.67
C ALA A 88 -7.23 -9.54 1.21
N MET A 89 -8.24 -10.17 0.62
CA MET A 89 -8.17 -11.54 0.08
C MET A 89 -7.85 -11.55 -1.42
N SER A 90 -7.33 -10.44 -1.94
CA SER A 90 -6.95 -10.29 -3.35
C SER A 90 -5.68 -11.05 -3.72
N ASN A 91 -4.87 -11.48 -2.74
CA ASN A 91 -3.63 -12.24 -2.95
C ASN A 91 -3.52 -13.50 -2.06
N HIS A 92 -4.61 -13.90 -1.40
CA HIS A 92 -4.68 -15.06 -0.53
C HIS A 92 -5.92 -15.89 -0.84
N ASP A 93 -5.76 -17.22 -0.80
CA ASP A 93 -6.91 -18.12 -0.73
C ASP A 93 -7.59 -17.96 0.65
N PRO A 94 -8.89 -17.62 0.73
CA PRO A 94 -9.54 -17.34 2.00
C PRO A 94 -9.56 -18.52 2.98
N VAL A 95 -9.64 -19.76 2.48
CA VAL A 95 -9.68 -20.96 3.32
C VAL A 95 -8.31 -21.19 3.95
N ALA A 96 -7.27 -21.26 3.13
CA ALA A 96 -5.89 -21.42 3.59
C ALA A 96 -5.45 -20.26 4.51
N PHE A 97 -5.88 -19.03 4.21
CA PHE A 97 -5.63 -17.86 5.05
C PHE A 97 -6.27 -18.02 6.44
N ALA A 98 -7.54 -18.40 6.51
CA ALA A 98 -8.24 -18.59 7.78
C ALA A 98 -7.59 -19.69 8.64
N GLU A 99 -7.19 -20.80 8.02
CA GLU A 99 -6.45 -21.88 8.69
C GLU A 99 -5.10 -21.40 9.24
N ALA A 100 -4.32 -20.69 8.43
CA ALA A 100 -3.05 -20.12 8.86
C ALA A 100 -3.22 -19.11 10.01
N ALA A 101 -4.25 -18.28 9.96
CA ALA A 101 -4.56 -17.31 11.01
C ALA A 101 -5.00 -17.99 12.31
N ARG A 102 -5.79 -19.06 12.26
CA ARG A 102 -6.12 -19.88 13.44
C ARG A 102 -4.87 -20.51 14.04
N ALA A 103 -3.98 -21.02 13.19
CA ALA A 103 -2.75 -21.69 13.64
C ALA A 103 -1.80 -20.76 14.42
N VAL A 104 -1.85 -19.44 14.20
CA VAL A 104 -1.08 -18.46 14.98
C VAL A 104 -1.90 -17.84 16.15
N GLY A 105 -3.13 -18.29 16.33
CA GLY A 105 -3.98 -17.98 17.48
C GLY A 105 -4.91 -16.78 17.31
N PHE A 106 -5.30 -16.41 16.09
CA PHE A 106 -6.51 -15.59 15.90
C PHE A 106 -7.76 -16.44 16.08
N LEU A 107 -8.80 -15.87 16.69
CA LEU A 107 -10.00 -16.60 17.12
C LEU A 107 -11.30 -16.01 16.55
N GLY A 108 -11.35 -14.70 16.33
CA GLY A 108 -12.48 -14.04 15.68
C GLY A 108 -12.26 -13.91 14.18
N PHE A 109 -13.26 -14.32 13.39
CA PHE A 109 -13.20 -14.29 11.92
C PHE A 109 -14.46 -13.64 11.32
N GLY A 110 -14.30 -12.58 10.54
CA GLY A 110 -15.39 -11.97 9.77
C GLY A 110 -15.12 -12.05 8.27
N THR A 111 -16.05 -12.56 7.48
CA THR A 111 -15.85 -12.70 6.02
C THR A 111 -16.70 -11.72 5.22
N TYR A 112 -16.03 -10.95 4.36
CA TYR A 112 -16.66 -9.88 3.57
C TYR A 112 -16.32 -10.02 2.08
N PRO A 113 -16.87 -11.03 1.38
CA PRO A 113 -16.51 -11.32 -0.01
C PRO A 113 -16.83 -10.17 -0.96
N ARG A 114 -17.96 -9.48 -0.78
CA ARG A 114 -18.33 -8.30 -1.59
C ARG A 114 -17.31 -7.15 -1.45
N SER A 115 -16.71 -7.02 -0.28
CA SER A 115 -15.69 -6.01 -0.03
C SER A 115 -14.26 -6.55 -0.25
N GLY A 116 -14.07 -7.85 -0.44
CA GLY A 116 -12.79 -8.49 -0.74
C GLY A 116 -11.82 -8.59 0.44
N PHE A 117 -12.28 -8.68 1.68
CA PHE A 117 -11.39 -8.80 2.85
C PHE A 117 -11.91 -9.77 3.91
N MET A 118 -10.99 -10.28 4.73
CA MET A 118 -11.31 -11.05 5.93
C MET A 118 -10.84 -10.27 7.16
N HIS A 119 -11.72 -10.17 8.15
CA HIS A 119 -11.43 -9.68 9.48
C HIS A 119 -10.87 -10.80 10.36
N ILE A 120 -9.78 -10.53 11.08
CA ILE A 120 -9.22 -11.43 12.09
C ILE A 120 -8.99 -10.69 13.40
N ASP A 121 -9.29 -11.31 14.54
CA ASP A 121 -9.09 -10.70 15.86
C ASP A 121 -8.80 -11.69 17.01
N LEU A 122 -8.30 -11.16 18.13
CA LEU A 122 -7.97 -11.92 19.36
C LEU A 122 -9.11 -11.98 20.39
N GLY A 123 -10.34 -11.61 20.03
CA GLY A 123 -11.50 -11.77 20.89
C GLY A 123 -11.94 -13.23 21.04
N PRO A 124 -13.13 -13.47 21.63
CA PRO A 124 -13.69 -14.82 21.75
C PRO A 124 -13.79 -15.52 20.39
N ALA A 125 -13.63 -16.85 20.39
CA ALA A 125 -13.77 -17.67 19.19
C ALA A 125 -15.16 -17.49 18.58
N ARG A 126 -15.21 -16.97 17.36
CA ARG A 126 -16.46 -16.68 16.64
C ARG A 126 -16.21 -16.51 15.15
N SER A 127 -17.24 -16.74 14.36
CA SER A 127 -17.22 -16.52 12.91
C SER A 127 -18.52 -15.86 12.46
N TRP A 128 -18.44 -14.91 11.53
CA TRP A 128 -19.61 -14.19 10.99
C TRP A 128 -19.37 -13.73 9.56
N GLY A 129 -20.45 -13.34 8.87
CA GLY A 129 -20.41 -12.92 7.47
C GLY A 129 -20.68 -14.06 6.50
N GLU A 130 -20.47 -13.80 5.21
CA GLU A 130 -20.76 -14.74 4.13
C GLU A 130 -19.48 -15.46 3.69
N PRO A 131 -19.53 -16.76 3.36
CA PRO A 131 -18.37 -17.48 2.86
C PRO A 131 -17.86 -16.85 1.56
N PHE A 132 -16.55 -16.90 1.36
CA PHE A 132 -15.99 -16.54 0.07
C PHE A 132 -16.40 -17.58 -0.98
N PRO A 133 -16.75 -17.16 -2.22
CA PRO A 133 -17.04 -18.10 -3.29
C PRO A 133 -15.81 -18.95 -3.57
N VAL A 134 -16.03 -20.23 -3.85
CA VAL A 134 -14.96 -21.16 -4.24
C VAL A 134 -14.32 -20.63 -5.51
N ARG A 135 -13.02 -20.33 -5.46
CA ARG A 135 -12.28 -19.88 -6.63
C ARG A 135 -11.86 -21.12 -7.43
N GLY A 136 -12.32 -21.20 -8.68
CA GLY A 136 -12.01 -22.32 -9.58
C GLY A 136 -10.55 -22.36 -10.07
N VAL A 137 -9.78 -21.29 -9.84
CA VAL A 137 -8.35 -21.23 -10.17
C VAL A 137 -7.54 -20.83 -8.94
N PRO A 138 -6.50 -21.60 -8.59
CA PRO A 138 -5.59 -21.22 -7.51
C PRO A 138 -4.83 -19.94 -7.88
N PHE A 139 -4.43 -19.18 -6.86
CA PHE A 139 -3.46 -18.10 -7.08
C PHE A 139 -2.20 -18.66 -7.71
N VAL A 140 -1.75 -18.06 -8.81
CA VAL A 140 -0.43 -18.34 -9.36
C VAL A 140 0.57 -18.18 -8.23
N VAL A 141 1.31 -19.24 -7.94
CA VAL A 141 2.44 -19.16 -7.02
C VAL A 141 3.42 -18.23 -7.70
N GLU A 142 3.54 -17.01 -7.16
CA GLU A 142 4.55 -16.05 -7.60
C GLU A 142 5.90 -16.71 -7.34
N THR A 143 6.48 -17.30 -8.38
CA THR A 143 7.85 -17.74 -8.37
C THR A 143 8.66 -16.51 -8.05
N ARG A 144 9.43 -16.54 -6.95
CA ARG A 144 10.42 -15.50 -6.69
C ARG A 144 11.17 -15.33 -8.01
N PRO A 145 11.23 -14.12 -8.59
CA PRO A 145 12.09 -13.90 -9.73
C PRO A 145 13.44 -14.46 -9.31
N ALA A 146 14.01 -15.39 -10.10
CA ALA A 146 15.42 -15.68 -9.95
C ALA A 146 16.05 -14.29 -9.92
N ARG A 147 16.71 -13.91 -8.82
CA ARG A 147 17.40 -12.63 -8.73
C ARG A 147 18.24 -12.58 -9.98
N GLU A 148 17.82 -11.80 -10.96
CA GLU A 148 18.53 -11.72 -12.22
C GLU A 148 19.92 -11.28 -11.81
N ALA A 149 20.91 -12.13 -12.10
CA ALA A 149 22.30 -11.74 -12.07
C ALA A 149 22.48 -10.70 -13.19
N LEU A 150 21.89 -9.52 -13.02
CA LEU A 150 22.02 -8.37 -13.90
C LEU A 150 23.50 -7.94 -14.02
N ALA A 151 24.33 -8.37 -13.06
CA ALA A 151 25.78 -8.23 -13.09
C ALA A 151 26.48 -9.07 -14.19
N GLU A 152 25.86 -10.15 -14.68
CA GLU A 152 26.46 -11.03 -15.71
C GLU A 152 25.92 -10.79 -17.12
N SER A 153 24.91 -9.93 -17.27
CA SER A 153 24.38 -9.60 -18.59
C SER A 153 25.35 -8.69 -19.35
N ARG A 154 26.11 -9.28 -20.27
CA ARG A 154 27.01 -8.57 -21.21
C ARG A 154 26.26 -7.60 -22.14
N THR A 155 24.93 -7.60 -22.15
CA THR A 155 24.10 -6.70 -22.97
C THR A 155 23.76 -5.38 -22.29
N LEU A 156 24.04 -5.22 -20.99
CA LEU A 156 23.75 -4.00 -20.22
C LEU A 156 24.99 -3.15 -19.87
N ARG A 157 26.18 -3.55 -20.33
CA ARG A 157 27.40 -2.76 -20.12
C ARG A 157 27.47 -1.50 -21.00
N GLY A 158 26.47 -1.25 -21.85
CA GLY A 158 26.42 -0.13 -22.78
C GLY A 158 25.46 1.01 -22.45
N THR A 159 24.65 0.95 -21.38
CA THR A 159 23.57 1.96 -21.19
C THR A 159 23.36 2.45 -19.75
N GLY A 160 24.28 2.15 -18.83
CA GLY A 160 24.15 2.46 -17.41
C GLY A 160 24.83 3.75 -16.95
N ALA A 161 24.36 4.92 -17.40
CA ALA A 161 24.70 6.20 -16.76
C ALA A 161 23.94 6.35 -15.44
N ALA A 162 24.34 5.62 -14.41
CA ALA A 162 23.84 5.79 -13.05
C ALA A 162 24.97 5.56 -12.03
N GLY A 163 25.78 6.62 -11.84
CA GLY A 163 26.33 6.99 -10.54
C GLY A 163 27.46 6.14 -9.98
N VAL A 164 28.70 6.38 -10.44
CA VAL A 164 29.89 6.38 -9.55
C VAL A 164 30.84 7.47 -10.06
N ALA A 165 30.99 8.55 -9.29
CA ALA A 165 32.02 9.55 -9.52
C ALA A 165 33.36 9.03 -8.98
N THR A 166 34.11 8.28 -9.79
CA THR A 166 35.57 8.15 -9.62
C THR A 166 36.23 9.11 -10.59
N VAL A 167 36.62 10.28 -10.09
CA VAL A 167 37.33 11.30 -10.90
C VAL A 167 38.76 10.83 -11.13
N GLY A 168 38.94 10.10 -12.22
CA GLY A 168 40.20 9.93 -12.95
C GLY A 168 39.99 10.31 -14.41
N ALA A 169 41.05 10.36 -15.23
CA ALA A 169 40.97 10.82 -16.63
C ALA A 169 39.85 10.13 -17.45
N ALA A 170 39.67 8.81 -17.26
CA ALA A 170 38.59 8.05 -17.89
C ALA A 170 37.17 8.43 -17.40
N GLY A 171 37.04 8.91 -16.17
CA GLY A 171 35.74 9.36 -15.63
C GLY A 171 35.29 10.71 -16.18
N VAL A 172 36.23 11.56 -16.59
CA VAL A 172 35.94 12.85 -17.24
C VAL A 172 35.45 12.63 -18.67
N GLU A 173 36.07 11.71 -19.42
CA GLU A 173 35.64 11.37 -20.78
C GLU A 173 34.24 10.78 -20.80
N VAL A 174 33.94 9.81 -19.90
CA VAL A 174 32.60 9.23 -19.76
C VAL A 174 31.56 10.29 -19.38
N ALA A 175 31.90 11.24 -18.51
CA ALA A 175 30.98 12.33 -18.15
C ALA A 175 30.73 13.29 -19.33
N GLN A 176 31.74 13.57 -20.15
CA GLN A 176 31.59 14.41 -21.34
C GLN A 176 30.76 13.74 -22.42
N GLU A 177 30.92 12.42 -22.60
CA GLU A 177 30.18 11.65 -23.60
C GLU A 177 28.69 11.53 -23.25
N VAL A 178 28.37 11.24 -21.97
CA VAL A 178 27.00 11.24 -21.46
C VAL A 178 26.35 12.62 -21.59
N LEU A 179 27.10 13.70 -21.33
CA LEU A 179 26.59 15.06 -21.46
C LEU A 179 26.31 15.43 -22.93
N ALA A 180 27.17 15.00 -23.86
CA ALA A 180 26.98 15.23 -25.29
C ALA A 180 25.77 14.47 -25.85
N GLU A 181 25.60 13.20 -25.42
CA GLU A 181 24.46 12.38 -25.83
C GLU A 181 23.14 12.93 -25.26
N ALA A 182 23.14 13.35 -23.98
CA ALA A 182 21.99 14.00 -23.37
C ALA A 182 21.63 15.33 -24.06
N GLN A 183 22.62 16.13 -24.45
CA GLN A 183 22.38 17.36 -25.22
C GLN A 183 21.80 17.06 -26.60
N GLY A 184 22.30 16.05 -27.30
CA GLY A 184 21.80 15.62 -28.61
C GLY A 184 20.35 15.13 -28.59
N ALA A 185 19.93 14.50 -27.49
CA ALA A 185 18.55 14.05 -27.30
C ALA A 185 17.59 15.19 -26.89
N VAL A 186 18.07 16.16 -26.12
CA VAL A 186 17.23 17.22 -25.54
C VAL A 186 17.06 18.43 -26.47
N LEU A 187 18.12 18.84 -27.18
CA LEU A 187 18.11 20.03 -28.05
C LEU A 187 17.02 20.00 -29.14
N PRO A 188 16.74 18.88 -29.84
CA PRO A 188 15.69 18.81 -30.86
C PRO A 188 14.28 18.95 -30.28
N LEU A 189 14.10 18.66 -28.98
CA LEU A 189 12.80 18.70 -28.30
C LEU A 189 12.44 20.10 -27.79
N LEU A 190 13.43 20.96 -27.56
CA LEU A 190 13.23 22.32 -27.04
C LEU A 190 12.15 23.14 -27.77
N PRO A 191 12.05 23.18 -29.11
CA PRO A 191 11.00 23.95 -29.79
C PRO A 191 9.59 23.38 -29.58
N TYR A 192 9.47 22.10 -29.21
CA TYR A 192 8.19 21.45 -28.92
C TYR A 192 7.77 21.55 -27.46
N LEU A 193 8.71 21.79 -26.54
CA LEU A 193 8.38 21.95 -25.12
C LEU A 193 7.47 23.15 -24.88
N ASP A 194 7.66 24.23 -25.65
CA ASP A 194 6.84 25.42 -25.47
C ASP A 194 5.42 25.24 -26.04
N THR A 195 5.28 24.54 -27.17
CA THR A 195 3.96 24.19 -27.72
C THR A 195 3.23 23.18 -26.84
N LEU A 196 3.93 22.17 -26.29
CA LEU A 196 3.38 21.23 -25.31
C LEU A 196 2.92 21.96 -24.04
N ARG A 197 3.71 22.91 -23.53
CA ARG A 197 3.35 23.73 -22.37
C ARG A 197 2.02 24.47 -22.59
N TRP A 198 1.87 25.16 -23.71
CA TRP A 198 0.64 25.88 -24.03
C TRP A 198 -0.55 24.95 -24.30
N LEU A 199 -0.32 23.79 -24.93
CA LEU A 199 -1.35 22.77 -25.13
C LEU A 199 -1.90 22.25 -23.79
N PHE A 200 -1.04 21.93 -22.83
CA PHE A 200 -1.46 21.48 -21.50
C PHE A 200 -2.23 22.56 -20.74
N ILE A 201 -1.81 23.82 -20.82
CA ILE A 201 -2.53 24.94 -20.21
C ILE A 201 -3.92 25.09 -20.84
N ALA A 202 -4.03 25.03 -22.17
CA ALA A 202 -5.31 25.15 -22.87
C ALA A 202 -6.28 23.99 -22.52
N LEU A 203 -5.77 22.75 -22.46
CA LEU A 203 -6.55 21.58 -22.04
C LEU A 203 -7.05 21.70 -20.60
N ALA A 204 -6.19 22.15 -19.68
CA ALA A 204 -6.57 22.36 -18.29
C ALA A 204 -7.67 23.43 -18.15
N LEU A 205 -7.53 24.57 -18.84
CA LEU A 205 -8.53 25.64 -18.84
C LEU A 205 -9.86 25.20 -19.47
N GLY A 206 -9.81 24.43 -20.55
CA GLY A 206 -11.00 23.84 -21.18
C GLY A 206 -11.74 22.89 -20.23
N GLY A 207 -11.00 22.03 -19.52
CA GLY A 207 -11.59 21.14 -18.51
C GLY A 207 -12.27 21.88 -17.37
N ILE A 208 -11.65 22.95 -16.87
CA ILE A 208 -12.25 23.82 -15.83
C ILE A 208 -13.52 24.49 -16.36
N ALA A 209 -13.50 25.02 -17.58
CA ALA A 209 -14.67 25.66 -18.18
C ALA A 209 -15.85 24.69 -18.34
N VAL A 210 -15.60 23.45 -18.79
CA VAL A 210 -16.62 22.40 -18.88
C VAL A 210 -17.20 22.04 -17.51
N ALA A 211 -16.34 21.90 -16.49
CA ALA A 211 -16.79 21.60 -15.14
C ALA A 211 -17.66 22.72 -14.55
N VAL A 212 -17.29 23.99 -14.76
CA VAL A 212 -18.10 25.15 -14.34
C VAL A 212 -19.42 25.20 -15.10
N TRP A 213 -19.40 24.97 -16.42
CA TRP A 213 -20.61 24.96 -17.23
C TRP A 213 -21.57 23.86 -16.80
N ALA A 214 -21.08 22.62 -16.61
CA ALA A 214 -21.90 21.50 -16.14
C ALA A 214 -22.52 21.80 -14.77
N ARG A 215 -21.74 22.39 -13.85
CA ARG A 215 -22.22 22.81 -12.53
C ARG A 215 -23.35 23.86 -12.61
N VAL A 216 -23.24 24.82 -13.53
CA VAL A 216 -24.27 25.85 -13.76
C VAL A 216 -25.51 25.26 -14.44
N ASP A 217 -25.33 24.34 -15.37
CA ASP A 217 -26.42 23.65 -16.08
C ASP A 217 -27.25 22.76 -15.13
N ASP A 218 -26.58 21.98 -14.27
CA ASP A 218 -27.25 21.19 -13.23
C ASP A 218 -28.06 22.07 -12.26
N TRP A 219 -27.51 23.25 -11.91
CA TRP A 219 -28.19 24.21 -11.05
C TRP A 219 -29.45 24.80 -11.70
N LYS A 220 -29.41 25.10 -13.01
CA LYS A 220 -30.56 25.58 -13.78
C LYS A 220 -31.64 24.50 -13.95
N LYS A 221 -31.24 23.22 -13.99
CA LYS A 221 -32.15 22.07 -14.16
C LYS A 221 -32.73 21.55 -12.85
N GLY A 222 -32.35 22.12 -11.70
CA GLY A 222 -32.89 21.75 -10.38
C GLY A 222 -32.48 20.36 -9.90
N LEU A 223 -31.46 19.76 -10.51
CA LEU A 223 -30.92 18.46 -10.15
C LEU A 223 -29.91 18.66 -9.01
N ARG A 224 -30.28 18.28 -7.78
CA ARG A 224 -29.36 18.18 -6.64
C ARG A 224 -29.19 16.72 -6.24
#